data_AF-A0A482WM02-F1
#
_entry.id   AF-A0A482WM02-F1
#
_cell.length_a   1.000
_cell.length_b   1.000
_cell.length_c   1.000
_cell.angle_alpha   90.00
_cell.angle_beta   90.00
_cell.angle_gamma   90.00
#
_symmetry.space_group_name_H-M   'P 1'
#
loop_
_entity.id
_entity.type
_entity.pdbx_description
1 polymer ?
#
loop_
_entity_poly.entity_id
_entity_poly.type
_entity_poly.pdbx_seq_one_letter_code
_entity_poly.pdbx_strand_id
1 'polypeptide(L)'
;MFSTTRLSIDCAGGLTVEEIAAQTFVFILAGHETSSSTIAFCLHELALNNRIQQQLLSEIDSAGCSIEHITFDEIQNLEYLDAVIQGKLSNNLFHFNYVIFLFYDEHNE
;
A
#
# COMPACT_ATOMS: atom_id res chain seq x y z
N MET A 1 5.58 -36.92 38.51
CA MET A 1 5.53 -35.55 39.06
C MET A 1 6.39 -34.65 38.18
N PHE A 2 5.85 -34.18 37.07
CA PHE A 2 6.46 -33.11 36.27
C PHE A 2 5.36 -32.07 36.07
N SER A 3 5.41 -31.04 36.92
CA SER A 3 4.56 -29.86 36.83
C SER A 3 5.17 -28.97 35.75
N THR A 4 4.62 -29.00 34.54
CA THR A 4 4.93 -28.00 33.52
C THR A 4 4.23 -26.71 33.93
N THR A 5 4.98 -25.84 34.59
CA THR A 5 4.54 -24.52 35.00
C THR A 5 4.02 -23.77 33.78
N ARG A 6 2.74 -23.38 33.84
CA ARG A 6 2.08 -22.48 32.89
C ARG A 6 3.04 -21.35 32.52
N LEU A 7 3.24 -21.12 31.22
CA LEU A 7 3.63 -19.81 30.73
C LEU A 7 2.46 -18.88 31.07
N SER A 8 2.49 -18.30 32.26
CA SER A 8 1.74 -17.08 32.54
C SER A 8 2.38 -16.02 31.66
N ILE A 9 1.75 -15.74 30.52
CA ILE A 9 1.96 -14.46 29.87
C ILE A 9 1.31 -13.47 30.83
N ASP A 10 2.13 -12.90 31.70
CA ASP A 10 1.69 -11.86 32.61
C ASP A 10 1.17 -10.71 31.75
N CYS A 11 -0.11 -10.40 31.93
CA CYS A 11 -0.80 -9.23 31.40
C CYS A 11 -0.16 -7.96 31.98
N ALA A 12 1.01 -7.59 31.49
CA ALA A 12 1.59 -6.26 31.62
C ALA A 12 1.50 -5.56 30.25
N GLY A 13 0.27 -5.31 29.79
CA GLY A 13 -0.03 -4.36 28.71
C GLY A 13 0.58 -4.59 27.32
N GLY A 14 1.08 -5.79 27.01
CA GLY A 14 1.66 -6.14 25.70
C GLY A 14 0.87 -7.24 24.99
N LEU A 15 0.92 -7.26 23.65
CA LEU A 15 0.33 -8.31 22.83
C LEU A 15 1.11 -9.63 22.99
N THR A 16 0.38 -10.74 23.06
CA THR A 16 0.94 -12.10 22.98
C THR A 16 1.53 -12.37 21.60
N VAL A 17 2.40 -13.38 21.48
CA VAL A 17 3.01 -13.74 20.19
C VAL A 17 1.95 -14.17 19.17
N GLU A 18 0.92 -14.88 19.63
CA GLU A 18 -0.23 -15.29 18.84
C GLU A 18 -1.04 -14.09 18.34
N GLU A 19 -1.27 -13.08 19.19
CA GLU A 19 -1.94 -11.84 18.79
C GLU A 19 -1.09 -11.03 17.81
N ILE A 20 0.23 -10.93 18.02
CA ILE A 20 1.14 -10.27 17.08
C ILE A 20 1.11 -10.97 15.72
N ALA A 21 1.14 -12.31 15.70
CA ALA A 21 1.06 -13.09 14.47
C ALA A 21 -0.27 -12.88 13.74
N ALA A 22 -1.39 -12.89 14.48
CA ALA A 22 -2.72 -12.63 13.93
C ALA A 22 -2.82 -11.22 13.31
N GLN A 23 -2.34 -10.20 14.01
CA GLN A 23 -2.36 -8.81 13.52
C GLN A 23 -1.41 -8.61 12.32
N THR A 24 -0.25 -9.27 12.32
CA THR A 24 0.68 -9.24 11.18
C THR A 24 0.06 -9.84 9.93
N PHE A 25 -0.68 -10.94 10.08
CA PHE A 25 -1.40 -11.56 8.98
C PHE A 25 -2.45 -10.63 8.37
N VAL A 26 -3.25 -9.97 9.22
CA VAL A 26 -4.23 -8.96 8.78
C VAL A 26 -3.54 -7.81 8.05
N PHE A 27 -2.44 -7.29 8.59
CA PHE A 27 -1.68 -6.20 7.95
C PHE A 27 -1.16 -6.58 6.57
N ILE A 28 -0.61 -7.79 6.42
CA ILE A 28 -0.10 -8.28 5.13
C ILE A 28 -1.25 -8.42 4.12
N LEU A 29 -2.37 -9.04 4.52
CA LEU A 29 -3.51 -9.26 3.63
C LEU A 29 -4.13 -7.93 3.20
N ALA A 30 -4.39 -7.04 4.15
CA ALA A 30 -4.93 -5.71 3.91
C ALA A 30 -4.01 -4.87 3.03
N GLY A 31 -2.70 -4.87 3.31
CA GLY A 31 -1.71 -4.13 2.54
C GLY A 31 -1.51 -4.69 1.12
N HIS A 32 -1.58 -6.02 0.97
CA HIS A 32 -1.36 -6.69 -0.31
C HIS A 32 -2.47 -6.40 -1.32
N GLU A 33 -3.73 -6.66 -0.97
CA GLU A 33 -4.85 -6.50 -1.91
C GLU A 33 -4.99 -5.06 -2.38
N THR A 34 -4.77 -4.12 -1.47
CA THR A 34 -4.95 -2.69 -1.73
C THR A 34 -3.80 -2.11 -2.55
N SER A 35 -2.56 -2.45 -2.21
CA SER A 35 -1.38 -2.00 -2.97
C SER A 35 -1.33 -2.65 -4.35
N SER A 36 -1.60 -3.96 -4.45
CA SER A 36 -1.59 -4.67 -5.73
C SER A 36 -2.66 -4.15 -6.69
N SER A 37 -3.89 -3.91 -6.20
CA SER A 37 -4.96 -3.31 -7.00
C SER A 37 -4.59 -1.91 -7.45
N THR A 38 -4.06 -1.07 -6.56
CA THR A 38 -3.64 0.31 -6.90
C THR A 38 -2.58 0.32 -8.00
N ILE A 39 -1.56 -0.53 -7.90
CA ILE A 39 -0.51 -0.66 -8.92
C ILE A 39 -1.11 -1.17 -10.24
N ALA A 40 -1.98 -2.18 -10.19
CA ALA A 40 -2.61 -2.74 -11.39
C ALA A 40 -3.46 -1.69 -12.13
N PHE A 41 -4.26 -0.90 -11.42
CA PHE A 41 -5.05 0.17 -12.01
C PHE A 41 -4.17 1.29 -12.58
N CYS A 42 -3.13 1.71 -11.86
CA CYS A 42 -2.18 2.71 -12.33
C CYS A 42 -1.53 2.27 -13.66
N LEU A 43 -1.04 1.03 -13.73
CA LEU A 43 -0.47 0.47 -14.95
C LEU A 43 -1.50 0.34 -16.08
N HIS A 44 -2.74 -0.02 -15.75
CA HIS A 44 -3.82 -0.11 -16.72
C HIS A 44 -4.12 1.25 -17.38
N GLU A 45 -4.28 2.29 -16.56
CA GLU A 45 -4.53 3.66 -17.04
C GLU A 45 -3.36 4.21 -17.85
N LEU A 46 -2.11 3.91 -17.45
CA LEU A 46 -0.91 4.26 -18.20
C LEU A 46 -0.87 3.56 -19.57
N ALA A 47 -1.27 2.29 -19.64
CA ALA A 47 -1.33 1.54 -20.90
C ALA A 47 -2.42 2.08 -21.86
N LEU A 48 -3.54 2.57 -21.33
CA LEU A 48 -4.60 3.19 -22.14
C LEU A 48 -4.24 4.60 -22.59
N ASN A 49 -3.51 5.36 -21.76
CA ASN A 49 -3.20 6.76 -22.00
C ASN A 49 -1.70 6.98 -22.29
N ASN A 50 -1.27 6.63 -23.50
CA ASN A 50 0.11 6.83 -23.96
C ASN A 50 0.63 8.27 -23.72
N ARG A 51 -0.23 9.29 -23.83
CA ARG A 51 0.15 10.69 -23.54
C ARG A 51 0.58 10.89 -22.08
N ILE A 52 -0.16 10.32 -21.13
CA ILE A 52 0.15 10.42 -19.70
C ILE A 52 1.44 9.64 -19.41
N GLN A 53 1.57 8.45 -19.99
CA GLN A 53 2.79 7.65 -19.85
C GLN A 53 4.05 8.38 -20.36
N GLN A 54 3.99 8.99 -21.55
CA GLN A 54 5.12 9.74 -22.09
C GLN A 54 5.48 10.96 -21.24
N GLN A 55 4.48 11.65 -20.70
CA GLN A 55 4.70 12.78 -19.82
C GLN A 55 5.34 12.37 -18.48
N LEU A 56 4.91 11.23 -17.92
CA LEU A 56 5.51 10.66 -16.71
C LEU A 56 6.96 10.23 -16.94
N LEU A 57 7.25 9.55 -18.05
CA LEU A 57 8.62 9.17 -18.42
C LEU A 57 9.51 10.40 -18.59
N SER A 58 9.00 11.45 -19.23
CA SER A 58 9.73 12.71 -19.36
C SER A 58 10.04 13.37 -18.01
N GLU A 59 9.16 13.24 -17.01
CA GLU A 59 9.44 13.74 -15.66
C GLU A 59 10.57 12.94 -14.99
N ILE A 60 10.50 11.61 -15.05
CA ILE A 60 11.52 10.71 -14.49
C ILE A 60 12.89 10.98 -15.13
N ASP A 61 12.92 11.11 -16.46
CA ASP A 61 14.14 11.44 -17.21
C ASP A 61 14.69 12.82 -16.84
N SER A 62 13.80 13.81 -16.66
CA SER A 62 14.19 15.18 -16.28
C SER A 62 14.70 15.26 -14.84
N ALA A 63 14.20 14.42 -13.95
CA ALA A 63 14.67 14.30 -12.58
C ALA A 63 16.06 13.66 -12.48
N GLY A 64 16.61 13.14 -13.59
CA GLY A 64 17.92 12.48 -13.60
C GLY A 64 17.95 11.18 -12.81
N CYS A 65 16.78 10.61 -12.52
CA CYS A 65 16.63 9.37 -11.78
C CYS A 65 17.18 8.21 -12.63
N SER A 66 18.33 7.69 -12.26
CA SER A 66 18.77 6.39 -12.77
C SER A 66 17.93 5.30 -12.13
N ILE A 67 17.35 4.41 -12.92
CA ILE A 67 16.55 3.26 -12.45
C ILE A 67 17.35 2.41 -11.45
N GLU A 68 18.69 2.41 -11.55
CA GLU A 68 19.59 1.64 -10.67
C GLU A 68 19.83 2.30 -9.30
N HIS A 69 19.58 3.61 -9.16
CA HIS A 69 19.95 4.39 -7.97
C HIS A 69 18.83 5.28 -7.43
N ILE A 70 17.58 5.03 -7.82
CA ILE A 70 16.46 5.85 -7.38
C ILE A 70 16.29 5.78 -5.85
N THR A 71 16.32 6.95 -5.21
CA THR A 71 16.11 7.12 -3.78
C THR A 71 14.65 7.45 -3.48
N PHE A 72 14.22 7.21 -2.23
CA PHE A 72 12.86 7.54 -1.81
C PHE A 72 12.56 9.05 -1.93
N ASP A 73 13.54 9.89 -1.57
CA ASP A 73 13.40 11.35 -1.65
C ASP A 73 13.23 11.82 -3.10
N GLU A 74 13.94 11.20 -4.05
CA GLU A 74 13.77 11.48 -5.48
C GLU A 74 12.36 11.10 -5.97
N ILE A 75 11.85 9.94 -5.56
CA ILE A 75 10.47 9.51 -5.89
C ILE A 75 9.44 10.49 -5.34
N GLN A 76 9.63 10.99 -4.10
CA GLN A 76 8.71 11.95 -3.50
C GLN A 76 8.70 13.32 -4.22
N ASN A 77 9.77 13.65 -4.94
CA ASN A 77 9.86 14.90 -5.70
C ASN A 77 9.22 14.81 -7.10
N LEU A 78 8.75 13.63 -7.52
CA LEU A 78 8.05 13.43 -8.80
C LEU A 78 6.56 13.80 -8.64
N GLU A 79 6.24 15.08 -8.82
CA GLU A 79 4.88 15.61 -8.64
C GLU A 79 3.86 14.98 -9.62
N TYR A 80 4.27 14.71 -10.86
CA TYR A 80 3.42 14.08 -11.86
C TYR A 80 3.21 12.60 -11.56
N LEU A 81 4.22 11.88 -11.07
CA LEU A 81 4.06 10.53 -10.55
C LEU A 81 3.01 10.47 -9.42
N ASP A 82 3.08 11.38 -8.45
CA ASP A 82 2.09 11.47 -7.36
C ASP A 82 0.68 11.75 -7.91
N ALA A 83 0.55 12.65 -8.88
CA ALA A 83 -0.73 12.93 -9.53
C ALA A 83 -1.29 11.72 -10.31
N VAL A 84 -0.43 10.90 -10.93
CA VAL A 84 -0.81 9.67 -11.64
C VAL A 84 -1.24 8.59 -10.66
N ILE A 85 -0.50 8.35 -9.58
CA ILE A 85 -0.84 7.36 -8.54
C ILE A 85 -2.16 7.74 -7.86
N GLN A 86 -2.37 9.03 -7.61
CA GLN A 86 -3.64 9.51 -7.09
C GLN A 86 -4.75 9.44 -8.13
N GLY A 87 -4.49 9.18 -9.42
CA GLY A 87 -5.55 9.13 -10.44
C GLY A 87 -6.19 10.49 -10.74
N LYS A 88 -5.54 11.61 -10.34
CA LYS A 88 -6.02 12.97 -10.61
C LYS A 88 -6.11 13.32 -12.09
N LEU A 89 -5.36 12.60 -12.93
CA LEU A 89 -5.20 12.88 -14.36
C LEU A 89 -6.17 12.07 -15.26
N SER A 90 -6.76 10.99 -14.75
CA SER A 90 -7.75 10.19 -15.49
C SER A 90 -9.14 10.43 -14.94
N ASN A 91 -10.10 10.76 -15.81
CA ASN A 91 -11.48 11.11 -15.43
C ASN A 91 -12.31 9.89 -14.96
N ASN A 92 -11.69 8.75 -14.69
CA ASN A 92 -12.35 7.57 -14.13
C ASN A 92 -11.95 7.37 -12.66
N LEU A 93 -12.77 8.00 -11.81
CA LEU A 93 -13.33 7.38 -10.62
C LEU A 93 -12.41 7.16 -9.40
N PHE A 94 -12.23 8.24 -8.64
CA PHE A 94 -12.09 8.17 -7.18
C PHE A 94 -13.40 7.65 -6.51
N HIS A 95 -13.81 6.42 -6.75
CA HIS A 95 -14.74 5.70 -5.86
C HIS A 95 -14.06 4.68 -4.96
N PHE A 96 -12.73 4.69 -4.85
CA PHE A 96 -12.01 3.85 -3.90
C PHE A 96 -11.78 4.53 -2.55
N ASN A 97 -12.82 5.20 -2.03
CA ASN A 97 -13.08 5.21 -0.58
C ASN A 97 -13.66 3.86 -0.10
N TYR A 98 -13.50 2.78 -0.87
CA TYR A 98 -14.02 1.45 -0.54
C TYR A 98 -13.01 0.58 0.24
N VAL A 99 -11.72 0.92 0.20
CA VAL A 99 -10.70 0.11 0.88
C VAL A 99 -10.66 0.34 2.39
N ILE A 100 -10.95 1.55 2.87
CA ILE A 100 -11.20 1.78 4.30
C ILE A 100 -12.57 1.17 4.71
N PHE A 101 -13.52 1.07 3.77
CA PHE A 101 -14.87 0.54 4.05
C PHE A 101 -14.90 -0.99 4.20
N LEU A 102 -14.09 -1.74 3.45
CA LEU A 102 -14.02 -3.20 3.58
C LEU A 102 -13.38 -3.68 4.89
N PHE A 103 -12.74 -2.81 5.66
CA PHE A 103 -12.24 -3.11 7.02
C PHE A 103 -13.11 -2.53 8.13
N TYR A 104 -14.10 -1.67 7.83
CA TYR A 104 -14.98 -1.11 8.85
C TYR A 104 -16.21 -2.00 9.14
N ASP A 105 -16.51 -2.97 8.27
CA ASP A 105 -17.76 -3.74 8.32
C ASP A 105 -17.62 -5.16 8.90
N GLU A 106 -16.42 -5.64 9.26
CA GLU A 106 -16.26 -7.01 9.81
C GLU A 106 -16.26 -7.08 11.35
N HIS A 107 -16.46 -5.94 12.05
CA HIS A 107 -16.47 -5.88 13.52
C HIS A 107 -17.80 -5.40 14.13
N ASN A 108 -18.90 -5.40 13.37
CA ASN A 108 -20.22 -5.08 13.93
C ASN A 108 -21.27 -6.17 13.63
N GLU A 109 -21.00 -7.40 14.10
CA GLU A 109 -22.02 -8.34 14.59
C GLU A 109 -21.51 -9.10 15.83
#